data_AF-A0A2A5CHP7-F1
#
_entry.id   AF-A0A2A5CHP7-F1
#
_cell.length_a   1.000
_cell.length_b   1.000
_cell.length_c   1.000
_cell.angle_alpha   90.00
_cell.angle_beta   90.00
_cell.angle_gamma   90.00
#
_symmetry.space_group_name_H-M   'P 1'
#
loop_
_entity.id
_entity.type
_entity.pdbx_description
1 polymer ?
#
loop_
_entity_poly.entity_id
_entity_poly.type
_entity_poly.pdbx_seq_one_letter_code
_entity_poly.pdbx_strand_id
1 'polypeptide(L)'
;MMLYKLPTVIFYPLLLIWSIVYGGIAGFIFKIIEVYENWRVINHQHLYLWKKYPHRSYRKYIENMWSHHIKGKPVELAEYEKIQLERSHPEEPFPLSRLLLNSVFMVFITPFMALSGLYYGPVHVFTTQMALHNQSFKNSVTECNN
;
A
#
# COMPACT_ATOMS: atom_id res chain seq x y z
N MET A 1 -37.08 22.42 33.75
CA MET A 1 -36.89 22.17 32.31
C MET A 1 -35.38 21.98 32.04
N MET A 2 -34.81 20.85 32.48
CA MET A 2 -33.36 20.61 32.40
C MET A 2 -32.98 19.12 32.31
N LEU A 3 -33.97 18.19 32.34
CA LEU A 3 -33.73 16.75 32.26
C LEU A 3 -33.49 16.23 30.83
N TYR A 4 -33.78 17.03 29.80
CA TYR A 4 -33.56 16.63 28.40
C TYR A 4 -32.08 16.65 27.97
N LYS A 5 -31.20 17.24 28.78
CA LYS A 5 -29.75 17.31 28.51
C LYS A 5 -28.94 16.16 29.14
N LEU A 6 -29.53 15.39 30.06
CA LEU A 6 -28.87 14.26 30.71
C LEU A 6 -28.55 13.08 29.77
N PRO A 7 -29.48 12.65 28.87
CA PRO A 7 -29.13 11.60 27.92
C PRO A 7 -28.06 12.08 26.94
N THR A 8 -28.06 13.35 26.54
CA THR A 8 -27.09 13.87 25.56
C THR A 8 -25.64 13.83 26.04
N VAL A 9 -25.39 14.14 27.32
CA VAL A 9 -24.02 14.12 27.89
C VAL A 9 -23.43 12.71 27.93
N ILE A 10 -24.25 11.66 28.01
CA ILE A 10 -23.80 10.26 28.06
C ILE A 10 -23.81 9.62 26.66
N PHE A 11 -24.78 9.96 25.82
CA PHE A 11 -24.91 9.39 24.47
C PHE A 11 -23.81 9.88 23.51
N TYR A 12 -23.42 11.15 23.56
CA TYR A 12 -22.36 11.68 22.70
C TYR A 12 -20.98 11.02 22.92
N PRO A 13 -20.45 10.89 24.15
CA PRO A 13 -19.18 10.19 24.37
C PRO A 13 -19.28 8.71 24.03
N LEU A 14 -20.44 8.07 24.24
CA LEU A 14 -20.65 6.68 23.87
C LEU A 14 -20.60 6.48 22.34
N LEU A 15 -21.22 7.36 21.56
CA LEU A 15 -21.14 7.36 20.10
C LEU A 15 -19.71 7.64 19.60
N LEU A 16 -18.99 8.53 20.29
CA LEU A 16 -17.58 8.83 20.01
C LEU A 16 -16.69 7.59 20.21
N ILE A 17 -16.86 6.91 21.34
CA ILE A 17 -16.16 5.65 21.65
C ILE A 17 -16.51 4.59 20.59
N TRP A 18 -17.78 4.47 20.23
CA TRP A 18 -18.23 3.52 19.22
C TRP A 18 -17.61 3.80 17.84
N SER A 19 -17.51 5.06 17.45
CA SER A 19 -16.87 5.49 16.21
C SER A 19 -15.37 5.21 16.21
N ILE A 20 -14.67 5.43 17.35
CA ILE A 20 -13.25 5.11 17.50
C ILE A 20 -13.02 3.59 17.39
N VAL A 21 -13.85 2.78 18.04
CA VAL A 21 -13.76 1.31 17.98
C VAL A 21 -13.99 0.83 16.55
N TYR A 22 -15.04 1.32 15.90
CA TYR A 22 -15.36 0.93 14.52
C TYR A 22 -14.27 1.38 13.53
N GLY A 23 -13.81 2.63 13.65
CA GLY A 23 -12.75 3.19 12.82
C GLY A 23 -11.41 2.47 13.02
N GLY A 24 -11.10 2.07 14.26
CA GLY A 24 -9.93 1.26 14.57
C GLY A 24 -9.98 -0.11 13.90
N ILE A 25 -11.07 -0.85 14.08
CA ILE A 25 -11.26 -2.18 13.47
C ILE A 25 -11.19 -2.09 11.95
N ALA A 26 -11.88 -1.12 11.34
CA ALA A 26 -11.84 -0.91 9.90
C ALA A 26 -10.42 -0.60 9.42
N GLY A 27 -9.72 0.33 10.08
CA GLY A 27 -8.34 0.68 9.73
C GLY A 27 -7.35 -0.49 9.86
N PHE A 28 -7.53 -1.33 10.87
CA PHE A 28 -6.77 -2.57 11.05
C PHE A 28 -6.97 -3.53 9.87
N ILE A 29 -8.23 -3.78 9.48
CA ILE A 29 -8.56 -4.66 8.34
C ILE A 29 -8.00 -4.10 7.03
N PHE A 30 -8.17 -2.79 6.78
CA PHE A 30 -7.65 -2.17 5.56
C PHE A 30 -6.12 -2.27 5.46
N LYS A 31 -5.40 -2.06 6.55
CA LYS A 31 -3.94 -2.19 6.54
C LYS A 31 -3.48 -3.63 6.31
N ILE A 32 -4.20 -4.63 6.81
CA ILE A 32 -3.90 -6.04 6.51
C ILE A 32 -4.12 -6.33 5.02
N ILE A 33 -5.22 -5.84 4.45
CA ILE A 33 -5.52 -6.01 3.01
C ILE A 33 -4.43 -5.34 2.17
N GLU A 34 -4.02 -4.12 2.50
CA GLU A 34 -2.96 -3.38 1.81
C GLU A 34 -1.62 -4.12 1.83
N VAL A 35 -1.24 -4.67 2.99
CA VAL A 35 -0.03 -5.50 3.14
C VAL A 35 -0.11 -6.76 2.27
N TYR A 36 -1.28 -7.41 2.26
CA TYR A 36 -1.52 -8.61 1.44
C TYR A 36 -1.44 -8.30 -0.07
N GLU A 37 -2.05 -7.21 -0.52
CA GLU A 37 -1.98 -6.79 -1.91
C GLU A 37 -0.54 -6.48 -2.33
N ASN A 38 0.20 -5.76 -1.50
CA ASN A 38 1.59 -5.43 -1.77
C ASN A 38 2.47 -6.70 -1.86
N TRP A 39 2.27 -7.65 -0.94
CA TRP A 39 2.94 -8.95 -0.99
C TRP A 39 2.61 -9.73 -2.27
N ARG A 40 1.33 -9.73 -2.67
CA ARG A 40 0.89 -10.38 -3.90
C ARG A 40 1.51 -9.75 -5.14
N VAL A 41 1.58 -8.42 -5.22
CA VAL A 41 2.19 -7.69 -6.36
C VAL A 41 3.67 -8.02 -6.49
N ILE A 42 4.42 -7.91 -5.40
CA ILE A 42 5.86 -8.21 -5.37
C ILE A 42 6.12 -9.66 -5.80
N ASN A 43 5.40 -10.62 -5.22
CA ASN A 43 5.58 -12.03 -5.56
C ASN A 43 5.13 -12.36 -6.97
N HIS A 44 4.06 -11.73 -7.47
CA HIS A 44 3.61 -11.91 -8.84
C HIS A 44 4.64 -11.43 -9.86
N GLN A 45 5.31 -10.30 -9.59
CA GLN A 45 6.40 -9.80 -10.43
C GLN A 45 7.57 -10.80 -10.48
N HIS A 46 7.97 -11.33 -9.32
CA HIS A 46 9.01 -12.35 -9.25
C HIS A 46 8.59 -13.64 -10.00
N LEU A 47 7.36 -14.12 -9.81
CA LEU A 47 6.86 -15.30 -10.53
C LEU A 47 6.74 -15.08 -12.05
N TYR A 48 6.36 -13.89 -12.49
CA TYR A 48 6.31 -13.54 -13.91
C TYR A 48 7.70 -13.55 -14.53
N LEU A 49 8.67 -12.92 -13.86
CA LEU A 49 10.08 -12.95 -14.27
C LEU A 49 10.62 -14.39 -14.30
N TRP A 50 10.18 -15.25 -13.37
CA TRP A 50 10.56 -16.67 -13.33
C TRP A 50 10.02 -17.46 -14.53
N LYS A 51 8.75 -17.25 -14.89
CA LYS A 51 8.15 -17.84 -16.09
C LYS A 51 8.83 -17.34 -17.36
N LYS A 52 9.21 -16.06 -17.42
CA LYS A 52 9.83 -15.41 -18.58
C LYS A 52 11.30 -15.81 -18.75
N TYR A 53 12.04 -15.98 -17.66
CA TYR A 53 13.45 -16.36 -17.65
C TYR A 53 13.68 -17.55 -16.71
N PRO A 54 13.43 -18.79 -17.19
CA PRO A 54 13.67 -19.98 -16.40
C PRO A 54 15.15 -20.09 -15.99
N HIS A 55 15.37 -20.68 -14.82
CA HIS A 55 16.56 -20.70 -13.93
C HIS A 55 17.97 -20.82 -14.55
N ARG A 56 18.12 -21.10 -15.84
CA ARG A 56 19.37 -21.47 -16.51
C ARG A 56 20.09 -20.35 -17.26
N SER A 57 19.51 -19.16 -17.36
CA SER A 57 20.03 -18.17 -18.31
C SER A 57 19.99 -16.73 -17.78
N TYR A 58 20.82 -16.46 -16.78
CA TYR A 58 21.24 -15.11 -16.39
C TYR A 58 21.59 -14.25 -17.61
N ARG A 59 22.31 -14.83 -18.57
CA ARG A 59 22.71 -14.19 -19.81
C ARG A 59 21.51 -13.69 -20.65
N LYS A 60 20.45 -14.49 -20.84
CA LYS A 60 19.20 -14.02 -21.51
C LYS A 60 18.44 -12.96 -20.71
N TYR A 61 18.51 -13.00 -19.37
CA TYR A 61 17.90 -11.96 -18.54
C TYR A 61 18.62 -10.62 -18.74
N ILE A 62 19.94 -10.62 -18.63
CA ILE A 62 20.77 -9.44 -18.89
C ILE A 62 20.62 -8.97 -20.34
N GLU A 63 20.67 -9.86 -21.33
CA GLU A 63 20.49 -9.51 -22.75
C GLU A 63 19.12 -8.89 -23.04
N ASN A 64 18.05 -9.32 -22.35
CA ASN A 64 16.73 -8.70 -22.53
C ASN A 64 16.56 -7.38 -21.75
N MET A 65 17.16 -7.26 -20.57
CA MET A 65 17.21 -5.98 -19.85
C MET A 65 18.03 -4.93 -20.61
N TRP A 66 19.13 -5.37 -21.22
CA TRP A 66 20.01 -4.61 -22.08
C TRP A 66 19.30 -4.17 -23.36
N SER A 67 18.63 -5.08 -24.07
CA SER A 67 17.89 -4.74 -25.30
C SER A 67 16.76 -3.74 -25.06
N HIS A 68 16.15 -3.76 -23.88
CA HIS A 68 15.18 -2.75 -23.45
C HIS A 68 15.82 -1.39 -23.14
N HIS A 69 17.00 -1.36 -22.50
CA HIS A 69 17.69 -0.11 -22.13
C HIS A 69 18.38 0.61 -23.30
N ILE A 70 18.73 -0.13 -24.36
CA ILE A 70 19.51 0.39 -25.50
C ILE A 70 18.66 0.89 -26.67
N LYS A 71 17.33 0.71 -26.63
CA LYS A 71 16.44 1.33 -27.63
C LYS A 71 16.65 2.85 -27.65
N GLY A 72 17.46 3.33 -28.60
CA GLY A 72 17.79 4.73 -28.82
C GLY A 72 19.17 5.21 -28.36
N LYS A 73 20.06 4.36 -27.84
CA LYS A 73 21.41 4.74 -27.38
C LYS A 73 22.52 4.26 -28.33
N PRO A 74 23.65 4.98 -28.44
CA PRO A 74 24.79 4.57 -29.27
C PRO A 74 25.48 3.31 -28.72
N VAL A 75 26.02 2.48 -29.62
CA VAL A 75 26.53 1.13 -29.36
C VAL A 75 27.70 1.10 -28.35
N GLU A 76 28.48 2.18 -28.25
CA GLU A 76 29.61 2.28 -27.31
C GLU A 76 29.15 2.42 -25.85
N LEU A 77 28.03 3.12 -25.62
CA LEU A 77 27.39 3.21 -24.29
C LEU A 77 26.69 1.90 -23.91
N ALA A 78 26.30 1.11 -24.90
CA ALA A 78 25.60 -0.15 -24.71
C ALA A 78 26.47 -1.21 -24.02
N GLU A 79 27.74 -1.36 -24.41
CA GLU A 79 28.64 -2.34 -23.77
C GLU A 79 28.97 -1.94 -22.32
N TYR A 80 29.15 -0.64 -22.07
CA TYR A 80 29.38 -0.13 -20.72
C TYR A 80 28.16 -0.35 -19.81
N GLU A 81 26.94 -0.11 -20.32
CA GLU A 81 25.70 -0.40 -19.59
C GLU A 81 25.53 -1.89 -19.32
N LYS A 82 25.96 -2.77 -20.24
CA LYS A 82 25.93 -4.22 -20.02
C LYS A 82 26.79 -4.65 -18.84
N ILE A 83 28.03 -4.15 -18.81
CA ILE A 83 29.00 -4.47 -17.75
C ILE A 83 28.53 -3.89 -16.41
N GLN A 84 27.92 -2.70 -16.40
CA GLN A 84 27.28 -2.17 -15.21
C GLN A 84 26.08 -3.01 -14.74
N LEU A 85 25.23 -3.48 -15.66
CA LEU A 85 24.12 -4.36 -15.33
C LEU A 85 24.61 -5.67 -14.71
N GLU A 86 25.61 -6.30 -15.31
CA GLU A 86 26.22 -7.53 -14.81
C GLU A 86 26.85 -7.35 -13.42
N ARG A 87 27.51 -6.21 -13.17
CA ARG A 87 28.03 -5.86 -11.84
C ARG A 87 26.95 -5.52 -10.82
N SER A 88 25.85 -4.91 -11.24
CA SER A 88 24.75 -4.54 -10.34
C SER A 88 23.91 -5.74 -9.92
N HIS A 89 23.91 -6.81 -10.72
CA HIS A 89 23.15 -8.02 -10.49
C HIS A 89 24.07 -9.25 -10.54
N PRO A 90 25.14 -9.31 -9.70
CA PRO A 90 26.20 -10.32 -9.80
C PRO A 90 25.69 -11.74 -9.54
N GLU A 91 24.57 -11.84 -8.81
CA GLU A 91 23.75 -13.02 -8.70
C GLU A 91 22.36 -12.63 -9.19
N GLU A 92 21.78 -13.37 -10.12
CA GLU A 92 20.46 -14.02 -9.92
C GLU A 92 19.75 -14.40 -11.22
N PRO A 93 18.91 -15.45 -11.13
CA PRO A 93 17.52 -15.15 -11.47
C PRO A 93 16.57 -15.32 -10.29
N PHE A 94 16.74 -16.31 -9.40
CA PHE A 94 15.79 -16.56 -8.30
C PHE A 94 16.40 -17.35 -7.15
N PRO A 95 16.72 -16.74 -6.02
CA PRO A 95 16.88 -17.51 -4.81
C PRO A 95 15.50 -17.56 -4.15
N LEU A 96 14.98 -18.77 -3.92
CA LEU A 96 13.83 -19.00 -3.03
C LEU A 96 13.96 -18.20 -1.73
N SER A 97 15.20 -17.93 -1.31
CA SER A 97 15.52 -17.04 -0.19
C SER A 97 14.91 -15.64 -0.32
N ARG A 98 14.83 -14.99 -1.49
CA ARG A 98 14.20 -13.66 -1.64
C ARG A 98 12.69 -13.71 -1.48
N LEU A 99 12.02 -14.70 -2.07
CA LEU A 99 10.58 -14.94 -1.88
C LEU A 99 10.24 -15.26 -0.43
N LEU A 100 11.07 -16.09 0.22
CA LEU A 100 10.94 -16.42 1.64
C LEU A 100 11.22 -15.22 2.52
N LEU A 101 12.29 -14.46 2.26
CA LEU A 101 12.66 -13.26 3.00
C LEU A 101 11.57 -12.20 2.89
N ASN A 102 11.04 -11.94 1.68
CA ASN A 102 9.94 -11.01 1.47
C ASN A 102 8.68 -11.45 2.23
N SER A 103 8.40 -12.75 2.26
CA SER A 103 7.25 -13.30 2.99
C SER A 103 7.43 -13.19 4.50
N VAL A 104 8.63 -13.51 5.02
CA VAL A 104 8.98 -13.37 6.45
C VAL A 104 8.94 -11.90 6.86
N PHE A 105 9.50 -11.01 6.05
CA PHE A 105 9.50 -9.57 6.28
C PHE A 105 8.08 -9.00 6.29
N MET A 106 7.23 -9.41 5.35
CA MET A 106 5.82 -9.01 5.33
C MET A 106 5.08 -9.50 6.58
N VAL A 107 5.25 -10.77 6.98
CA VAL A 107 4.64 -11.30 8.21
C VAL A 107 5.12 -10.53 9.45
N PHE A 108 6.41 -10.17 9.49
CA PHE A 108 6.98 -9.41 10.59
C PHE A 108 6.46 -7.96 10.65
N ILE A 109 6.26 -7.31 9.50
CA ILE A 109 5.78 -5.91 9.43
C ILE A 109 4.27 -5.81 9.58
N THR A 110 3.52 -6.84 9.19
CA THR A 110 2.05 -6.89 9.28
C THR A 110 1.52 -6.41 10.63
N PRO A 111 1.99 -6.90 11.80
CA PRO A 111 1.50 -6.43 13.09
C PRO A 111 1.76 -4.93 13.31
N PHE A 112 2.92 -4.40 12.90
CA PHE A 112 3.24 -2.98 13.03
C PHE A 112 2.37 -2.09 12.12
N MET A 113 2.17 -2.52 10.87
CA MET A 113 1.28 -1.81 9.93
C MET A 113 -0.18 -1.89 10.38
N ALA A 114 -0.64 -3.03 10.89
CA ALA A 114 -2.00 -3.19 11.38
C ALA A 114 -2.25 -2.33 12.64
N LEU A 115 -1.27 -2.23 13.55
CA LEU A 115 -1.30 -1.30 14.67
C LEU A 115 -1.36 0.17 14.21
N SER A 116 -0.64 0.54 13.14
CA SER A 116 -0.77 1.88 12.56
C SER A 116 -2.20 2.13 12.03
N GLY A 117 -2.84 1.10 11.48
CA GLY A 117 -4.23 1.14 11.01
C GLY A 117 -5.23 1.45 12.12
N LEU A 118 -4.99 0.97 13.34
CA LEU A 118 -5.83 1.30 14.50
C LEU A 118 -5.79 2.80 14.85
N TYR A 119 -4.68 3.48 14.58
CA TYR A 119 -4.53 4.91 14.85
C TYR A 119 -5.05 5.79 13.71
N TYR A 120 -4.72 5.45 12.46
CA TYR A 120 -5.15 6.22 11.29
C TYR A 120 -6.60 5.98 10.89
N GLY A 121 -7.17 4.82 11.22
CA GLY A 121 -8.56 4.46 10.92
C GLY A 121 -9.59 5.43 11.51
N PRO A 122 -9.56 5.70 12.83
CA PRO A 122 -10.46 6.68 13.45
C PRO A 122 -10.31 8.08 12.84
N VAL A 123 -9.08 8.52 12.58
CA VAL A 123 -8.81 9.84 11.96
C VAL A 123 -9.48 9.94 10.59
N HIS A 124 -9.38 8.90 9.77
CA HIS A 124 -10.02 8.86 8.45
C HIS A 124 -11.55 8.95 8.54
N VAL A 125 -12.17 8.27 9.51
CA VAL A 125 -13.63 8.34 9.74
C VAL A 125 -14.04 9.77 10.11
N PHE A 126 -13.30 10.42 11.01
CA PHE A 126 -13.58 11.81 11.40
C PHE A 126 -13.42 12.79 10.25
N THR A 127 -12.33 12.72 9.47
CA THR A 127 -12.13 13.62 8.33
C THR A 127 -13.22 13.45 7.27
N THR A 128 -13.62 12.20 7.01
CA THR A 128 -14.68 11.90 6.03
C THR A 128 -16.03 12.44 6.50
N GLN A 129 -16.39 12.25 7.78
CA GLN A 129 -17.63 12.79 8.33
C GLN A 129 -17.66 14.32 8.38
N MET A 130 -16.54 14.97 8.73
CA MET A 130 -16.42 16.43 8.66
C MET A 130 -16.56 16.96 7.23
N ALA A 131 -15.98 16.27 6.24
CA ALA A 131 -16.13 16.64 4.83
C ALA A 131 -17.58 16.53 4.35
N LEU A 132 -18.29 15.45 4.71
CA LEU A 132 -19.71 15.26 4.39
C LEU A 132 -20.60 16.34 5.06
N HIS A 133 -20.32 16.67 6.33
CA HIS A 133 -21.03 17.75 7.02
C HIS A 133 -20.83 19.11 6.34
N ASN A 134 -19.60 19.42 5.94
CA ASN A 134 -19.29 20.67 5.22
C ASN A 134 -19.99 20.73 3.85
N GLN A 135 -20.10 19.60 3.13
CA GLN A 135 -20.85 19.53 1.87
C GLN A 135 -22.36 19.74 2.09
N SER A 136 -22.95 19.10 3.09
CA SER A 136 -24.36 19.28 3.44
C SER A 136 -24.67 20.72 3.84
N PHE A 137 -23.81 21.35 4.64
CA PHE A 137 -23.96 22.75 5.03
C PHE A 137 -23.86 23.68 3.81
N LYS A 138 -22.86 23.47 2.94
CA LYS A 138 -22.71 24.26 1.71
C LYS A 138 -23.95 24.15 0.81
N ASN A 139 -24.49 22.95 0.64
CA ASN A 139 -25.69 22.71 -0.17
C ASN A 139 -26.92 23.42 0.39
N SER A 140 -27.14 23.38 1.71
CA SER A 140 -28.25 24.08 2.37
C SER A 140 -28.16 25.60 2.26
N VAL A 141 -26.95 26.18 2.25
CA VAL A 141 -26.74 27.62 2.05
C VAL A 141 -27.04 28.03 0.61
N THR A 142 -26.71 27.19 -0.38
CA THR A 142 -27.06 27.46 -1.79
C THR A 142 -28.56 27.35 -2.08
N GLU A 143 -29.29 26.47 -1.40
CA GLU A 143 -30.76 26.37 -1.54
C GLU A 143 -31.51 27.57 -0.94
N CYS A 144 -30.97 28.24 0.09
CA CYS A 144 -31.58 29.45 0.65
C CYS A 144 -31.30 30.73 -0.16
N ASN A 145 -30.36 30.69 -1.10
CA ASN A 145 -29.95 31.85 -1.91
C ASN A 145 -30.51 31.83 -3.34
N ASN A 146 -31.34 30.83 -3.68
CA ASN A 146 -32.12 30.74 -4.92
C ASN A 146 -33.61 30.91 -4.62
#